data_AF-X1CUW7-F1
#
_entry.id   AF-X1CUW7-F1
#
_cell.length_a   1.000
_cell.length_b   1.000
_cell.length_c   1.000
_cell.angle_alpha   90.00
_cell.angle_beta   90.00
_cell.angle_gamma   90.00
#
_symmetry.space_group_name_H-M   'P 1'
#
loop_
_entity.id
_entity.type
_entity.pdbx_description
1 polymer ?
#
loop_
_entity_poly.entity_id
_entity_poly.type
_entity_poly.pdbx_seq_one_letter_code
_entity_poly.pdbx_strand_id
1 'polypeptide(L)'
;MVNQVLHVQDKIIILRARNGEKRAEVKMIRDEFVKWYSKQKRECHYCGIPEEILIQLPEFQRGKSYQRLEIDRMDNLKSYQLDNITLACPMCNVIKNKLLNVEEMEEIGQKYIKPKWMALYRGIT
;
A
#
# COMPACT_ATOMS: atom_id res chain seq x y z
N MET A 1 16.60 11.22 -42.39
CA MET A 1 15.17 11.29 -42.77
C MET A 1 14.35 10.73 -41.62
N VAL A 2 13.96 11.60 -40.69
CA VAL A 2 12.58 12.01 -40.37
C VAL A 2 11.73 10.89 -39.75
N ASN A 3 11.61 11.01 -38.42
CA ASN A 3 10.48 10.75 -37.52
C ASN A 3 9.56 9.54 -37.74
N GLN A 4 9.44 8.76 -36.67
CA GLN A 4 8.14 8.73 -35.99
C GLN A 4 8.32 8.81 -34.47
N VAL A 5 7.89 9.95 -33.93
CA VAL A 5 7.77 10.21 -32.51
C VAL A 5 6.67 9.31 -31.96
N LEU A 6 7.02 8.29 -31.17
CA LEU A 6 6.04 7.63 -30.31
C LEU A 6 5.97 8.41 -29.01
N HIS A 7 5.10 9.42 -29.00
CA HIS A 7 4.57 10.01 -27.78
C HIS A 7 3.79 8.93 -27.03
N VAL A 8 4.42 8.26 -26.08
CA VAL A 8 3.72 7.41 -25.11
C VAL A 8 3.72 8.16 -23.78
N GLN A 9 2.65 8.93 -23.57
CA GLN A 9 2.29 9.48 -22.27
C GLN A 9 2.19 8.32 -21.26
N ASP A 10 2.75 8.55 -20.07
CA ASP A 10 2.57 7.74 -18.85
C ASP A 10 3.13 6.32 -18.85
N LYS A 11 4.46 6.24 -18.72
CA LYS A 11 5.21 5.01 -18.40
C LYS A 11 4.66 4.35 -17.13
N ILE A 12 4.24 3.09 -17.29
CA ILE A 12 3.97 2.03 -16.30
C ILE A 12 4.73 2.28 -14.99
N ILE A 13 4.04 2.27 -13.85
CA ILE A 13 4.67 2.30 -12.53
C ILE A 13 5.47 1.00 -12.36
N ILE A 14 6.79 1.08 -12.52
CA ILE A 14 7.72 -0.03 -12.31
C ILE A 14 7.93 -0.21 -10.80
N LEU A 15 7.24 -1.16 -10.17
CA LEU A 15 7.60 -1.65 -8.84
C LEU A 15 8.96 -2.35 -8.93
N ARG A 16 9.98 -1.94 -8.15
CA ARG A 16 11.32 -2.58 -8.16
C ARG A 16 11.24 -4.03 -7.63
N ALA A 17 11.85 -4.97 -8.34
CA ALA A 17 12.00 -6.37 -7.93
C ALA A 17 13.15 -6.43 -6.93
N ARG A 18 12.96 -7.24 -5.89
CA ARG A 18 14.07 -7.78 -5.13
C ARG A 18 14.45 -9.11 -5.78
N ASN A 19 15.72 -9.24 -6.17
CA ASN A 19 16.45 -10.48 -6.48
C ASN A 19 15.63 -11.65 -7.04
N GLY A 20 15.49 -11.72 -8.37
CA GLY A 20 15.09 -12.95 -9.06
C GLY A 20 13.62 -13.40 -8.92
N GLU A 21 12.82 -12.78 -8.06
CA GLU A 21 11.37 -13.08 -7.99
C GLU A 21 10.64 -12.52 -9.21
N LYS A 22 9.74 -13.33 -9.81
CA LYS A 22 8.76 -12.83 -10.79
C LYS A 22 7.89 -11.77 -10.12
N ARG A 23 7.92 -10.55 -10.64
CA ARG A 23 7.02 -9.48 -10.18
C ARG A 23 5.59 -9.83 -10.51
N ALA A 24 4.67 -9.46 -9.62
CA ALA A 24 3.26 -9.39 -9.99
C ALA A 24 3.10 -8.36 -11.11
N GLU A 25 2.31 -8.71 -12.11
CA GLU A 25 1.96 -7.84 -13.22
C GLU A 25 1.13 -6.64 -12.73
N VAL A 26 1.21 -5.52 -13.44
CA VAL A 26 0.36 -4.33 -13.20
C VAL A 26 -0.58 -4.16 -14.39
N LYS A 27 -1.88 -4.27 -14.12
CA LYS A 27 -2.98 -4.17 -15.08
C LYS A 27 -3.83 -2.92 -14.81
N MET A 28 -3.19 -1.76 -14.81
CA MET A 28 -3.84 -0.44 -14.74
C MET A 28 -2.91 0.61 -15.34
N ILE A 29 -3.48 1.67 -15.91
CA ILE A 29 -2.70 2.83 -16.35
C ILE A 29 -2.61 3.88 -15.23
N ARG A 30 -1.67 4.81 -15.38
CA ARG A 30 -1.40 5.84 -14.37
C ARG A 30 -2.63 6.67 -14.02
N ASP A 31 -3.38 7.14 -15.03
CA ASP A 31 -4.55 8.00 -14.80
C ASP A 31 -5.68 7.29 -14.05
N GLU A 32 -5.89 6.01 -14.35
CA GLU A 32 -6.83 5.17 -13.62
C GLU A 32 -6.41 5.01 -12.16
N PHE A 33 -5.13 4.73 -11.93
CA PHE A 33 -4.57 4.64 -10.59
C PHE A 33 -4.71 5.96 -9.83
N VAL A 34 -4.39 7.10 -10.44
CA VAL A 34 -4.51 8.43 -9.80
C VAL A 34 -5.96 8.73 -9.45
N LYS A 35 -6.90 8.46 -10.36
CA LYS A 35 -8.34 8.60 -10.11
C LYS A 35 -8.80 7.70 -8.97
N TRP A 36 -8.38 6.44 -8.95
CA TRP A 36 -8.67 5.51 -7.87
C TRP A 36 -8.10 6.02 -6.54
N TYR A 37 -6.81 6.37 -6.51
CA TYR A 37 -6.07 6.78 -5.31
C TYR A 37 -6.65 8.05 -4.69
N SER A 38 -7.05 9.02 -5.53
CA SER A 38 -7.66 10.29 -5.07
C SER A 38 -9.02 10.11 -4.38
N LYS A 39 -9.71 8.99 -4.64
CA LYS A 39 -11.01 8.66 -4.03
C LYS A 39 -10.87 7.86 -2.73
N GLN A 40 -9.68 7.33 -2.44
CA GLN A 40 -9.48 6.50 -1.25
C GLN A 40 -9.42 7.37 -0.01
N LYS A 41 -10.04 6.89 1.07
CA LYS A 41 -9.80 7.43 2.40
C LYS A 41 -8.34 7.15 2.78
N ARG A 42 -7.65 8.14 3.35
CA ARG A 42 -6.23 8.05 3.71
C ARG A 42 -6.03 7.24 5.00
N GLU A 43 -6.44 5.98 4.99
CA GLU A 43 -6.29 5.05 6.11
C GLU A 43 -5.90 3.65 5.65
N CYS A 44 -5.26 2.89 6.54
CA CYS A 44 -4.98 1.48 6.31
C CYS A 44 -6.28 0.67 6.30
N HIS A 45 -6.51 -0.11 5.26
CA HIS A 45 -7.65 -1.01 5.14
C HIS A 45 -7.74 -2.02 6.29
N TYR A 46 -6.59 -2.56 6.73
CA TYR A 46 -6.56 -3.64 7.73
C TYR A 46 -6.76 -3.17 9.16
N CYS A 47 -6.02 -2.14 9.60
CA CYS A 47 -6.07 -1.68 10.99
C CYS A 47 -6.77 -0.33 11.16
N GLY A 48 -7.18 0.33 10.08
CA GLY A 48 -7.87 1.61 10.12
C GLY A 48 -7.02 2.80 10.60
N ILE A 49 -5.70 2.67 10.71
CA ILE A 49 -4.87 3.81 11.11
C ILE A 49 -4.88 4.89 10.00
N PRO A 50 -5.24 6.14 10.31
CA PRO A 50 -5.11 7.26 9.38
C PRO A 50 -3.64 7.53 9.03
N GLU A 51 -3.36 7.92 7.79
CA GLU A 51 -2.02 8.27 7.33
C GLU A 51 -1.43 9.44 8.13
N GLU A 52 -2.26 10.40 8.52
CA GLU A 52 -1.87 11.54 9.36
C GLU A 52 -1.35 11.13 10.74
N ILE A 53 -1.86 10.03 11.31
CA ILE A 53 -1.37 9.48 12.58
C ILE A 53 -0.12 8.63 12.31
N LEU A 54 -0.11 7.86 11.23
CA LEU A 54 1.00 6.99 10.86
C LEU A 54 2.34 7.76 10.78
N ILE A 55 2.35 8.96 10.20
CA ILE A 55 3.56 9.80 10.08
C ILE A 55 4.08 10.35 11.41
N GLN A 56 3.23 10.41 12.43
CA GLN A 56 3.58 10.93 13.75
C GLN A 56 4.21 9.86 14.65
N LEU A 57 4.02 8.58 14.33
CA LEU A 57 4.47 7.47 15.16
C LEU A 57 6.01 7.32 15.13
N PRO A 58 6.69 7.28 16.29
CA PRO A 58 8.15 7.22 16.39
C PRO A 58 8.78 6.04 15.63
N GLU A 59 8.10 4.89 15.60
CA GLU A 59 8.54 3.69 14.90
C GLU A 59 8.70 3.92 13.40
N PHE A 60 7.91 4.83 12.82
CA PHE A 60 7.93 5.15 11.39
C PHE A 60 8.78 6.39 11.08
N GLN A 61 9.28 7.11 12.10
CA GLN A 61 10.22 8.22 11.92
C GLN A 61 11.68 7.76 11.74
N ARG A 62 12.02 6.53 12.14
CA ARG A 62 13.39 5.98 12.05
C ARG A 62 13.83 5.49 10.66
N GLY A 63 13.02 5.69 9.61
CA GLY A 63 13.39 5.36 8.22
C GLY A 63 12.44 5.95 7.17
N LYS A 64 12.97 6.28 5.98
CA LYS A 64 12.20 6.93 4.89
C LYS A 64 11.05 6.09 4.31
N SER A 65 11.10 4.76 4.47
CA SER A 65 10.19 3.83 3.79
C SER A 65 8.87 3.62 4.53
N TYR A 66 8.73 4.19 5.72
CA TYR A 66 7.67 3.83 6.68
C TYR A 66 6.62 4.94 6.85
N GLN A 67 6.77 6.07 6.15
CA GLN A 67 6.01 7.31 6.42
C GLN A 67 4.78 7.52 5.53
N ARG A 68 4.23 6.46 4.92
CA ARG A 68 3.01 6.56 4.10
C ARG A 68 2.31 5.23 3.98
N LEU A 69 1.04 5.27 3.59
CA LEU A 69 0.33 4.08 3.15
C LEU A 69 0.94 3.55 1.86
N GLU A 70 1.01 2.23 1.75
CA GLU A 70 1.48 1.48 0.61
C GLU A 70 0.30 0.86 -0.14
N ILE A 71 0.57 0.39 -1.36
CA ILE A 71 -0.39 -0.38 -2.13
C ILE A 71 -0.16 -1.86 -1.83
N ASP A 72 -1.17 -2.52 -1.27
CA ASP A 72 -1.19 -3.98 -1.11
C ASP A 72 -2.18 -4.62 -2.10
N ARG A 73 -1.93 -5.89 -2.45
CA ARG A 73 -2.86 -6.72 -3.22
C ARG A 73 -3.71 -7.55 -2.27
N MET A 74 -5.02 -7.37 -2.28
CA MET A 74 -5.95 -8.12 -1.43
C MET A 74 -5.80 -9.63 -1.68
N ASP A 75 -5.74 -10.02 -2.95
CA ASP A 75 -5.36 -11.37 -3.38
C ASP A 75 -3.96 -11.39 -4.00
N ASN A 76 -3.05 -12.14 -3.36
CA ASN A 76 -1.66 -12.28 -3.78
C ASN A 76 -1.45 -13.09 -5.07
N LEU A 77 -2.45 -13.86 -5.50
CA LEU A 77 -2.43 -14.63 -6.74
C LEU A 77 -2.79 -13.76 -7.96
N LYS A 78 -3.43 -12.61 -7.72
CA LYS A 78 -3.83 -11.66 -8.77
C LYS A 78 -2.79 -10.57 -8.99
N SER A 79 -2.87 -9.94 -10.15
CA SER A 79 -2.05 -8.78 -10.54
C SER A 79 -2.43 -7.53 -9.73
N TYR A 80 -1.65 -6.46 -9.83
CA TYR A 80 -2.11 -5.14 -9.40
C TYR A 80 -3.15 -4.65 -10.41
N GLN A 81 -4.42 -4.68 -10.02
CA GLN A 81 -5.59 -4.20 -10.76
C GLN A 81 -6.51 -3.47 -9.78
N LEU A 82 -7.30 -2.50 -10.26
CA LEU A 82 -7.99 -1.53 -9.39
C LEU A 82 -8.95 -2.19 -8.37
N ASP A 83 -9.50 -3.35 -8.71
CA ASP A 83 -10.39 -4.16 -7.88
C ASP A 83 -9.66 -5.11 -6.92
N ASN A 84 -8.33 -5.23 -7.02
CA ASN A 84 -7.50 -6.10 -6.21
C ASN A 84 -6.50 -5.32 -5.32
N ILE A 85 -6.46 -3.99 -5.40
CA ILE A 85 -5.53 -3.19 -4.61
C ILE A 85 -6.23 -2.46 -3.48
N THR A 86 -5.49 -2.23 -2.40
CA THR A 86 -5.95 -1.43 -1.26
C THR A 86 -4.82 -0.61 -0.66
N LEU A 87 -5.16 0.35 0.21
CA LEU A 87 -4.18 1.08 1.00
C LEU A 87 -3.86 0.31 2.29
N ALA A 88 -2.59 0.05 2.56
CA ALA A 88 -2.15 -0.62 3.77
C ALA A 88 -1.02 0.16 4.44
N CYS A 89 -1.01 0.22 5.77
CA CYS A 89 0.20 0.71 6.46
C CYS A 89 1.33 -0.32 6.27
N PRO A 90 2.61 0.11 6.28
CA PRO A 90 3.73 -0.79 6.04
C PRO A 90 3.76 -2.00 6.97
N MET A 91 3.34 -1.84 8.23
CA MET A 91 3.30 -2.94 9.19
C MET A 91 2.28 -4.01 8.79
N CYS A 92 1.03 -3.63 8.47
CA CYS A 92 0.03 -4.60 8.03
C CYS A 92 0.42 -5.26 6.71
N ASN A 93 0.97 -4.50 5.76
CA ASN A 93 1.43 -5.03 4.48
C ASN A 93 2.52 -6.11 4.67
N VAL A 94 3.49 -5.85 5.55
CA VAL A 94 4.56 -6.80 5.90
C VAL A 94 4.03 -8.03 6.63
N ILE A 95 3.10 -7.87 7.58
CA ILE A 95 2.50 -8.98 8.33
C ILE A 95 1.67 -9.88 7.41
N LYS A 96 0.82 -9.29 6.55
CA LYS A 96 0.01 -10.04 5.59
C LYS A 96 0.88 -10.90 4.70
N ASN A 97 1.88 -10.27 4.08
CA ASN A 97 2.81 -10.92 3.15
C ASN A 97 2.03 -11.78 2.13
N LYS A 98 2.60 -12.92 1.73
CA LYS A 98 1.95 -14.01 0.99
C LYS A 98 1.28 -15.03 1.94
N LEU A 99 1.27 -14.78 3.24
CA LEU A 99 0.87 -15.75 4.27
C LEU A 99 -0.62 -15.68 4.59
N LEU A 100 -1.15 -14.46 4.74
CA LEU A 100 -2.53 -14.21 5.17
C LEU A 100 -3.38 -13.74 3.99
N ASN A 101 -4.66 -14.12 4.01
CA ASN A 101 -5.67 -13.51 3.13
C ASN A 101 -6.13 -12.15 3.69
N VAL A 102 -7.00 -11.47 2.93
CA VAL A 102 -7.47 -10.12 3.26
C VAL A 102 -8.29 -10.12 4.55
N GLU A 103 -9.14 -11.12 4.76
CA GLU A 103 -10.03 -11.24 5.93
C GLU A 103 -9.24 -11.55 7.21
N GLU A 104 -8.28 -12.48 7.15
CA GLU A 104 -7.39 -12.82 8.27
C GLU A 104 -6.55 -11.61 8.70
N MET A 105 -6.01 -10.86 7.73
CA MET A 105 -5.25 -9.67 8.03
C MET A 105 -6.13 -8.55 8.58
N GLU A 106 -7.37 -8.41 8.12
CA GLU A 106 -8.32 -7.47 8.70
C GLU A 106 -8.64 -7.81 10.16
N GLU A 107 -8.89 -9.09 10.48
CA GLU A 107 -9.10 -9.53 11.87
C GLU A 107 -7.88 -9.18 12.74
N ILE A 108 -6.67 -9.54 12.30
CA ILE A 108 -5.43 -9.24 13.03
C ILE A 108 -5.23 -7.72 13.18
N GLY A 109 -5.50 -6.98 12.12
CA GLY A 109 -5.42 -5.53 12.05
C GLY A 109 -6.31 -4.85 13.08
N GLN A 110 -7.57 -5.25 13.15
CA GLN A 110 -8.54 -4.68 14.08
C GLN A 110 -8.31 -5.15 15.52
N LYS A 111 -8.02 -6.44 15.72
CA LYS A 111 -7.94 -7.03 17.06
C LYS A 111 -6.66 -6.71 17.81
N TYR A 112 -5.51 -6.69 17.11
CA TYR A 112 -4.21 -6.62 17.78
C TYR A 112 -3.39 -5.39 17.40
N ILE A 113 -3.51 -4.91 16.16
CA ILE A 113 -2.66 -3.80 15.67
C ILE A 113 -3.28 -2.45 16.04
N LYS A 114 -4.55 -2.23 15.70
CA LYS A 114 -5.27 -0.97 15.96
C LYS A 114 -5.22 -0.51 17.42
N PRO A 115 -5.45 -1.37 18.44
CA PRO A 115 -5.38 -0.94 19.84
C PRO A 115 -3.99 -0.44 20.25
N LYS A 116 -2.92 -1.04 19.69
CA LYS A 116 -1.53 -0.63 19.97
C LYS A 116 -1.24 0.74 19.38
N TRP A 117 -1.69 1.01 18.16
CA TRP A 117 -1.56 2.34 17.56
C TRP A 117 -2.28 3.41 18.36
N MET A 118 -3.51 3.13 18.79
CA MET A 118 -4.27 4.07 19.61
C MET A 118 -3.60 4.33 20.96
N ALA A 119 -3.00 3.31 21.57
CA ALA A 119 -2.25 3.47 22.82
C ALA A 119 -0.99 4.33 22.63
N LEU A 120 -0.23 4.09 21.57
CA LEU A 120 0.96 4.88 21.24
C LEU A 120 0.60 6.34 20.94
N TYR A 121 -0.45 6.58 20.15
CA TYR A 121 -0.90 7.92 19.80
C TYR A 121 -1.34 8.73 21.03
N ARG A 122 -2.12 8.12 21.94
CA ARG A 122 -2.52 8.76 23.21
C ARG A 122 -1.34 9.10 24.13
N GLY A 123 -0.21 8.43 23.97
CA GLY A 123 1.01 8.74 24.72
C GLY A 123 1.85 9.87 24.11
N ILE A 124 1.49 10.33 22.91
CA ILE A 124 2.16 11.44 22.20
C ILE A 124 1.38 12.76 22.39
N THR A 125 0.05 12.70 22.51
CA THR A 125 -0.85 13.84 22.79
C THR A 125 -0.92 14.18 24.26
#